data_AF-A0A1Y1UJG0-F1
#
_entry.id   AF-A0A1Y1UJG0-F1
#
_cell.length_a   1.000
_cell.length_b   1.000
_cell.length_c   1.000
_cell.angle_alpha   90.00
_cell.angle_beta   90.00
_cell.angle_gamma   90.00
#
_symmetry.space_group_name_H-M   'P 1'
#
loop_
_entity.id
_entity.type
_entity.pdbx_description
1 polymer ?
#
loop_
_entity_poly.entity_id
_entity_poly.type
_entity_poly.pdbx_seq_one_letter_code
_entity_poly.pdbx_strand_id
1 'polypeptide(L)'
;MKLFFTLRLVLWLVVAMSSVVMADTEILTLRLPLDTVIEHHVEAPTYALQPSNPLSVNLTLPSDIYVKLDTDLYAASAWTVRLSWPGSYPTRLRVVPGQVKQETSTLVLGIYASALSPTFEGVSVSETPLKILLEPLVAGALPQTLLPTLGALAIFGSMASLTAKPIMMLLESQAQKEKQA
;
A
#
# COMPACT_ATOMS: atom_id res chain seq x y z
N MET A 1 28.68 -9.51 28.81
CA MET A 1 28.36 -8.24 28.12
C MET A 1 27.77 -8.43 26.72
N LYS A 2 28.36 -9.28 25.84
CA LYS A 2 27.88 -9.47 24.45
C LYS A 2 26.44 -10.00 24.33
N LEU A 3 26.05 -10.99 25.14
CA LEU A 3 24.70 -11.58 25.11
C LEU A 3 23.58 -10.56 25.41
N PHE A 4 23.78 -9.73 26.44
CA PHE A 4 22.82 -8.68 26.82
C PHE A 4 22.64 -7.64 25.71
N PHE A 5 23.70 -7.32 24.98
CA PHE A 5 23.63 -6.39 23.85
C PHE A 5 22.84 -7.00 22.69
N THR A 6 23.09 -8.27 22.33
CA THR A 6 22.34 -8.96 21.28
C THR A 6 20.86 -9.10 21.62
N LEU A 7 20.53 -9.47 22.87
CA LEU A 7 19.14 -9.61 23.30
C LEU A 7 18.38 -8.27 23.25
N ARG A 8 19.04 -7.18 23.66
CA ARG A 8 18.49 -5.81 23.55
C ARG A 8 18.27 -5.41 22.10
N LEU A 9 19.20 -5.72 21.21
CA LEU A 9 19.06 -5.41 19.78
C LEU A 9 17.85 -6.14 19.18
N VAL A 10 17.69 -7.44 19.47
CA VAL A 10 16.55 -8.23 19.01
C VAL A 10 15.24 -7.72 19.59
N LEU A 11 15.20 -7.37 20.89
CA LEU A 11 14.01 -6.79 21.51
C LEU A 11 13.63 -5.44 20.89
N TRP A 12 14.61 -4.55 20.69
CA TRP A 12 14.38 -3.27 20.01
C TRP A 12 13.88 -3.46 18.58
N LEU A 13 14.38 -4.46 17.87
CA LEU A 13 13.89 -4.83 16.54
C LEU A 13 12.42 -5.28 16.60
N VAL A 14 12.07 -6.18 17.51
CA VAL A 14 10.68 -6.67 17.67
C VAL A 14 9.73 -5.53 18.05
N VAL A 15 10.14 -4.64 18.95
CA VAL A 15 9.36 -3.45 19.33
C VAL A 15 9.19 -2.50 18.15
N ALA A 16 10.26 -2.25 17.39
CA ALA A 16 10.18 -1.41 16.19
C ALA A 16 9.31 -2.02 15.08
N MET A 17 9.25 -3.36 14.97
CA MET A 17 8.38 -4.03 13.99
C MET A 17 6.92 -4.06 14.44
N SER A 18 6.65 -4.17 15.74
CA SER A 18 5.28 -4.23 16.27
C SER A 18 4.57 -2.87 16.25
N SER A 19 5.30 -1.75 16.27
CA SER A 19 4.70 -0.41 16.12
C SER A 19 4.27 -0.08 14.68
N VAL A 20 4.69 -0.86 13.68
CA VAL A 20 4.39 -0.61 12.25
C VAL A 20 3.05 -1.22 11.83
N VAL A 21 2.45 -2.08 12.65
CA VAL A 21 1.19 -2.78 12.31
C VAL A 21 -0.01 -2.10 12.98
N MET A 22 -0.41 -0.93 12.46
CA MET A 22 -1.80 -0.50 12.59
C MET A 22 -2.53 -0.92 11.31
N ALA A 23 -3.23 -2.05 11.38
CA ALA A 23 -3.86 -2.71 10.23
C ALA A 23 -5.27 -2.18 9.92
N ASP A 24 -5.58 -0.92 10.25
CA ASP A 24 -6.88 -0.31 9.94
C ASP A 24 -6.83 0.42 8.59
N THR A 25 -6.51 -0.32 7.52
CA THR A 25 -6.46 0.25 6.17
C THR A 25 -6.83 -0.81 5.15
N GLU A 26 -7.91 -0.56 4.41
CA GLU A 26 -8.27 -1.31 3.22
C GLU A 26 -7.53 -0.73 2.01
N ILE A 27 -7.09 -1.60 1.11
CA ILE A 27 -6.28 -1.23 -0.05
C ILE A 27 -6.84 -1.96 -1.28
N LEU A 28 -7.10 -1.20 -2.33
CA LEU A 28 -7.37 -1.71 -3.67
C LEU A 28 -6.26 -1.25 -4.62
N THR A 29 -5.62 -2.21 -5.28
CA THR A 29 -4.53 -1.95 -6.22
C THR A 29 -4.96 -2.38 -7.62
N LEU A 30 -4.81 -1.47 -8.58
CA LEU A 30 -5.19 -1.67 -9.98
C LEU A 30 -3.97 -1.47 -10.86
N ARG A 31 -3.70 -2.41 -11.76
CA ARG A 31 -2.65 -2.29 -12.75
C ARG A 31 -3.19 -1.62 -14.01
N LEU A 32 -2.38 -0.75 -14.61
CA LEU A 32 -2.68 -0.08 -15.87
C LEU A 32 -1.70 -0.53 -16.98
N PRO A 33 -2.14 -0.57 -18.25
CA PRO A 33 -3.50 -0.27 -18.72
C PRO A 33 -4.51 -1.33 -18.26
N LEU A 34 -5.78 -0.94 -18.10
CA LEU A 34 -6.85 -1.87 -17.73
C LEU A 34 -7.28 -2.66 -18.97
N ASP A 35 -7.43 -3.98 -18.84
CA ASP A 35 -7.74 -4.89 -19.96
C ASP A 35 -9.13 -4.63 -20.59
N THR A 36 -10.01 -3.90 -19.90
CA THR A 36 -11.37 -3.59 -20.36
C THR A 36 -11.63 -2.10 -20.25
N VAL A 37 -11.50 -1.37 -21.36
CA VAL A 37 -11.96 0.02 -21.44
C VAL A 37 -13.45 -0.01 -21.70
N ILE A 38 -14.26 0.10 -20.65
CA ILE A 38 -15.67 0.44 -20.83
C ILE A 38 -15.70 1.95 -21.12
N GLU A 39 -16.19 2.35 -22.30
CA GLU A 39 -16.28 3.76 -22.69
C GLU A 39 -17.34 4.50 -21.85
N HIS A 40 -16.99 4.82 -20.61
CA HIS A 40 -17.70 5.83 -19.84
C HIS A 40 -17.23 7.21 -20.30
N HIS A 41 -18.12 7.90 -20.99
CA HIS A 41 -17.89 9.24 -21.48
C HIS A 41 -18.10 10.24 -20.34
N VAL A 42 -17.02 10.80 -19.83
CA VAL A 42 -17.05 11.81 -18.77
C VAL A 42 -16.91 13.20 -19.41
N GLU A 43 -17.74 14.17 -18.97
CA GLU A 43 -17.70 15.54 -19.48
C GLU A 43 -16.50 16.32 -18.94
N ALA A 44 -16.15 16.17 -17.66
CA ALA A 44 -14.97 16.77 -17.04
C ALA A 44 -14.46 15.92 -15.86
N PRO A 45 -13.12 15.74 -15.72
CA PRO A 45 -12.55 15.08 -14.55
C PRO A 45 -12.68 15.99 -13.31
N THR A 46 -13.01 15.38 -12.16
CA THR A 46 -13.11 16.07 -10.86
C THR A 46 -11.74 16.45 -10.31
N TYR A 47 -10.75 15.58 -10.52
CA TYR A 47 -9.39 15.75 -10.01
C TYR A 47 -8.35 15.34 -11.05
N ALA A 48 -7.14 15.89 -10.92
CA ALA A 48 -5.96 15.46 -11.66
C ALA A 48 -4.96 14.80 -10.69
N LEU A 49 -4.52 13.59 -11.01
CA LEU A 49 -3.59 12.82 -10.20
C LEU A 49 -2.20 12.83 -10.83
N GLN A 50 -1.24 13.37 -10.09
CA GLN A 50 0.16 13.36 -10.48
C GLN A 50 0.86 12.09 -9.97
N PRO A 51 1.79 11.52 -10.75
CA PRO A 51 2.62 10.41 -10.32
C PRO A 51 3.33 10.68 -8.99
N SER A 52 3.35 9.67 -8.11
CA SER A 52 4.00 9.69 -6.79
C SER A 52 3.48 10.74 -5.81
N ASN A 53 2.45 11.51 -6.15
CA ASN A 53 1.82 12.48 -5.27
C ASN A 53 0.43 11.97 -4.85
N PRO A 54 0.23 11.52 -3.60
CA PRO A 54 -1.05 10.99 -3.17
C PRO A 54 -2.12 12.08 -3.12
N LEU A 55 -3.21 11.87 -3.83
CA LEU A 55 -4.42 12.68 -3.74
C LEU A 55 -5.27 12.19 -2.56
N SER A 56 -5.60 13.08 -1.61
CA SER A 56 -6.49 12.78 -0.49
C SER A 56 -7.84 13.47 -0.72
N VAL A 57 -8.92 12.69 -0.70
CA VAL A 57 -10.29 13.16 -0.93
C VAL A 57 -11.18 12.63 0.19
N ASN A 58 -12.04 13.48 0.73
CA ASN A 58 -13.10 13.04 1.63
C ASN A 58 -14.37 12.78 0.79
N LEU A 59 -14.80 11.52 0.74
CA LEU A 59 -15.95 11.09 -0.03
C LEU A 59 -17.22 11.18 0.81
N THR A 60 -18.24 11.90 0.34
CA THR A 60 -19.58 11.90 0.96
C THR A 60 -20.44 10.81 0.34
N LEU A 61 -20.82 9.78 1.08
CA LEU A 61 -21.45 8.59 0.49
C LEU A 61 -22.97 8.76 0.26
N PRO A 62 -23.52 8.30 -0.90
CA PRO A 62 -22.81 7.78 -2.07
C PRO A 62 -22.16 8.92 -2.88
N SER A 63 -20.97 8.66 -3.43
CA SER A 63 -20.25 9.63 -4.28
C SER A 63 -19.64 8.96 -5.50
N ASP A 64 -19.65 9.71 -6.59
CA ASP A 64 -18.97 9.35 -7.82
C ASP A 64 -17.94 10.44 -8.13
N ILE A 65 -16.66 10.04 -8.25
CA ILE A 65 -15.58 10.96 -8.62
C ILE A 65 -14.83 10.46 -9.84
N TYR A 66 -14.34 11.38 -10.66
CA TYR A 66 -13.56 11.07 -11.85
C TYR A 66 -12.17 11.67 -11.72
N VAL A 67 -11.15 10.81 -11.83
CA VAL A 67 -9.76 11.20 -11.64
C VAL A 67 -9.01 11.06 -12.96
N LYS A 68 -8.52 12.18 -13.50
CA LYS A 68 -7.60 12.19 -14.65
C LYS A 68 -6.23 11.70 -14.20
N LEU A 69 -5.69 10.71 -14.89
CA LEU A 69 -4.39 10.13 -14.61
C LEU A 69 -3.35 10.76 -15.55
N ASP A 70 -2.38 11.46 -14.98
CA ASP A 70 -1.28 12.04 -15.76
C ASP A 70 -0.17 11.00 -15.93
N THR A 71 -0.30 10.18 -16.97
CA THR A 71 0.68 9.13 -17.30
C THR A 71 1.72 9.59 -18.33
N ASP A 72 1.50 10.71 -19.01
CA ASP A 72 2.32 11.17 -20.13
C ASP A 72 3.68 11.71 -19.68
N LEU A 73 3.78 12.14 -18.41
CA LEU A 73 5.00 12.69 -17.83
C LEU A 73 6.13 11.68 -17.65
N TYR A 74 5.87 10.37 -17.71
CA TYR A 74 6.89 9.34 -17.46
C TYR A 74 6.86 8.25 -18.52
N ALA A 75 8.04 7.86 -19.01
CA ALA A 75 8.24 6.79 -19.99
C ALA A 75 7.97 5.37 -19.44
N ALA A 76 7.21 5.24 -18.35
CA ALA A 76 6.88 3.95 -17.76
C ALA A 76 5.87 3.22 -18.65
N SER A 77 6.19 1.96 -19.00
CA SER A 77 5.30 1.11 -19.80
C SER A 77 4.10 0.56 -19.03
N ALA A 78 4.14 0.63 -17.70
CA ALA A 78 3.07 0.14 -16.84
C ALA A 78 2.99 0.96 -15.55
N TRP A 79 1.77 1.08 -15.04
CA TRP A 79 1.45 1.88 -13.86
C TRP A 79 0.58 1.09 -12.90
N THR A 80 0.54 1.54 -11.66
CA THR A 80 -0.40 1.06 -10.66
C THR A 80 -1.15 2.23 -10.04
N VAL A 81 -2.45 2.07 -9.85
CA VAL A 81 -3.27 2.97 -9.04
C VAL A 81 -3.62 2.26 -7.75
N ARG A 82 -3.26 2.88 -6.64
CA ARG A 82 -3.56 2.39 -5.30
C ARG A 82 -4.59 3.30 -4.65
N LEU A 83 -5.67 2.70 -4.22
CA LEU A 83 -6.75 3.32 -3.45
C LEU A 83 -6.65 2.78 -2.03
N SER A 84 -6.67 3.64 -1.03
CA SER A 84 -6.68 3.20 0.36
C SER A 84 -7.57 4.06 1.24
N TRP A 85 -8.30 3.43 2.14
CA TRP A 85 -9.20 4.06 3.10
C TRP A 85 -9.13 3.29 4.43
N PRO A 86 -9.52 3.88 5.57
CA PRO A 86 -9.49 3.17 6.84
C PRO A 86 -10.58 2.09 6.88
N GLY A 87 -10.25 0.89 7.38
CA GLY A 87 -11.18 -0.24 7.45
C GLY A 87 -12.34 -0.03 8.43
N SER A 88 -12.17 0.89 9.37
CA SER A 88 -13.24 1.41 10.24
C SER A 88 -14.36 2.14 9.49
N TYR A 89 -14.19 2.45 8.20
CA TYR A 89 -15.19 3.10 7.34
C TYR A 89 -15.66 2.10 6.27
N PRO A 90 -16.66 1.25 6.56
CA PRO A 90 -17.07 0.17 5.66
C PRO A 90 -17.66 0.76 4.37
N THR A 91 -16.82 0.82 3.34
CA THR A 91 -17.08 1.52 2.08
C THR A 91 -16.89 0.55 0.93
N ARG A 92 -17.91 0.37 0.11
CA ARG A 92 -17.79 -0.34 -1.16
C ARG A 92 -17.28 0.62 -2.21
N LEU A 93 -16.06 0.39 -2.69
CA LEU A 93 -15.49 1.08 -3.84
C LEU A 93 -15.60 0.20 -5.08
N ARG A 94 -16.12 0.79 -6.16
CA ARG A 94 -16.06 0.23 -7.51
C ARG A 94 -15.29 1.19 -8.38
N VAL A 95 -14.36 0.64 -9.16
CA VAL A 95 -13.51 1.43 -10.04
C VAL A 95 -13.76 1.00 -11.47
N VAL A 96 -13.94 1.97 -12.36
CA VAL A 96 -14.22 1.73 -13.78
C VAL A 96 -13.31 2.65 -14.59
N PRO A 97 -12.58 2.13 -15.60
CA PRO A 97 -11.87 2.99 -16.53
C PRO A 97 -12.85 3.83 -17.34
N GLY A 98 -12.44 5.04 -17.70
CA GLY A 98 -13.17 5.92 -18.61
C GLY A 98 -12.20 6.69 -19.50
N GLN A 99 -12.76 7.38 -20.49
CA GLN A 99 -12.03 8.29 -21.37
C GLN A 99 -12.77 9.63 -21.43
N VAL A 100 -12.02 10.71 -21.60
CA VAL A 100 -12.62 12.04 -21.82
C VAL A 100 -13.06 12.12 -23.28
N LYS A 101 -14.29 12.59 -23.53
CA LYS A 101 -14.91 12.74 -24.87
C LYS A 101 -14.02 13.41 -25.93
N GLN A 102 -13.01 14.17 -25.55
CA GLN A 102 -12.21 15.04 -26.43
C GLN A 102 -10.70 14.77 -26.38
N GLU A 103 -10.21 13.85 -25.55
CA GLU A 103 -8.77 13.55 -25.42
C GLU A 103 -8.55 12.03 -25.47
N THR A 104 -8.09 11.51 -26.62
CA THR A 104 -7.86 10.07 -26.83
C THR A 104 -6.67 9.51 -26.04
N SER A 105 -5.78 10.37 -25.53
CA SER A 105 -4.62 9.97 -24.72
C SER A 105 -4.87 10.07 -23.21
N THR A 106 -5.97 10.69 -22.79
CA THR A 106 -6.21 10.96 -21.36
C THR A 106 -6.99 9.82 -20.71
N LEU A 107 -6.29 9.06 -19.87
CA LEU A 107 -6.91 8.02 -19.06
C LEU A 107 -7.64 8.62 -17.86
N VAL A 108 -8.92 8.27 -17.69
CA VAL A 108 -9.73 8.69 -16.54
C VAL A 108 -10.15 7.46 -15.74
N LEU A 109 -10.17 7.61 -14.42
CA LEU A 109 -10.63 6.59 -13.51
C LEU A 109 -11.91 7.08 -12.83
N GLY A 110 -13.04 6.40 -13.09
CA GLY A 110 -14.29 6.59 -12.37
C GLY A 110 -14.26 5.77 -11.08
N ILE A 111 -14.45 6.43 -9.94
CA ILE A 111 -14.50 5.79 -8.62
C ILE A 111 -15.88 6.04 -8.04
N TYR A 112 -16.62 4.94 -7.86
CA TYR A 112 -17.96 4.92 -7.30
C TYR A 112 -17.87 4.40 -5.88
N ALA A 113 -18.30 5.20 -4.91
CA ALA A 113 -18.24 4.87 -3.50
C ALA A 113 -19.65 4.84 -2.90
N SER A 114 -19.92 3.79 -2.13
CA SER A 114 -21.19 3.61 -1.43
C SER A 114 -20.95 2.98 -0.06
N ALA A 115 -21.84 3.21 0.90
CA ALA A 115 -21.78 2.53 2.19
C ALA A 115 -21.94 1.01 1.99
N LEU A 116 -21.20 0.21 2.75
CA LEU A 116 -21.38 -1.24 2.73
C LEU A 116 -22.76 -1.60 3.31
N SER A 117 -23.46 -2.55 2.67
CA SER A 117 -24.74 -3.07 3.13
C SER A 117 -24.60 -4.52 3.59
N PRO A 118 -25.17 -4.93 4.74
CA PRO A 118 -25.99 -4.11 5.66
C PRO A 118 -25.14 -3.10 6.45
N THR A 119 -25.76 -1.98 6.83
CA THR A 119 -25.14 -0.96 7.69
C THR A 119 -25.13 -1.46 9.14
N PHE A 120 -24.00 -1.32 9.83
CA PHE A 120 -23.90 -1.68 11.24
C PHE A 120 -24.40 -0.53 12.12
N GLU A 121 -25.25 -0.82 13.10
CA GLU A 121 -25.72 0.18 14.07
C GLU A 121 -24.53 0.82 14.82
N GLY A 122 -24.54 2.15 14.93
CA GLY A 122 -23.47 2.91 15.61
C GLY A 122 -22.32 3.38 14.72
N VAL A 123 -22.31 3.05 13.42
CA VAL A 123 -21.28 3.53 12.48
C VAL A 123 -21.92 4.51 11.48
N SER A 124 -21.69 5.81 11.67
CA SER A 124 -22.10 6.83 10.70
C SER A 124 -21.07 6.94 9.57
N VAL A 125 -21.33 6.28 8.44
CA VAL A 125 -20.45 6.31 7.25
C VAL A 125 -20.84 7.47 6.31
N SER A 126 -21.02 8.68 6.84
CA SER A 126 -21.37 9.84 6.01
C SER A 126 -20.19 10.29 5.15
N GLU A 127 -18.97 10.13 5.67
CA GLU A 127 -17.74 10.55 5.01
C GLU A 127 -16.66 9.47 5.13
N THR A 128 -15.97 9.18 4.03
CA THR A 128 -14.82 8.25 4.01
C THR A 128 -13.60 8.96 3.45
N PRO A 129 -12.49 9.06 4.21
CA PRO A 129 -11.24 9.58 3.67
C PRO A 129 -10.61 8.55 2.72
N LEU A 130 -10.51 8.90 1.45
CA LEU A 130 -9.89 8.12 0.39
C LEU A 130 -8.54 8.73 0.01
N LYS A 131 -7.51 7.90 -0.03
CA LYS A 131 -6.21 8.24 -0.62
C LYS A 131 -6.03 7.51 -1.94
N ILE A 132 -5.62 8.23 -2.96
CA ILE A 132 -5.39 7.74 -4.32
C ILE A 132 -3.93 8.03 -4.68
N LEU A 133 -3.20 7.01 -5.10
CA LEU A 133 -1.79 7.13 -5.46
C LEU A 133 -1.56 6.47 -6.83
N LEU A 134 -0.94 7.20 -7.75
CA LEU A 134 -0.49 6.71 -9.04
C LEU A 134 1.02 6.47 -8.97
N GLU A 135 1.47 5.26 -9.27
CA GLU A 135 2.88 4.89 -9.19
C GLU A 135 3.36 4.17 -10.45
N PRO A 136 4.58 4.47 -10.92
CA PRO A 136 5.18 3.70 -11.99
C PRO A 136 5.58 2.31 -11.49
N LEU A 137 5.44 1.31 -12.36
CA LEU A 137 5.94 -0.04 -12.10
C LEU A 137 7.37 -0.19 -12.59
N VAL A 138 8.29 -0.47 -11.67
CA VAL A 138 9.67 -0.83 -11.98
C VAL A 138 9.70 -2.25 -12.56
N ALA A 139 10.36 -2.38 -13.71
CA ALA A 139 10.38 -3.62 -14.52
C ALA A 139 8.98 -4.16 -14.85
N GLY A 140 7.96 -3.29 -14.86
CA GLY A 140 6.57 -3.66 -15.16
C GLY A 140 5.88 -4.50 -14.09
N ALA A 141 6.50 -4.75 -12.94
CA ALA A 141 5.98 -5.66 -11.91
C ALA A 141 5.87 -5.03 -10.52
N LEU A 142 6.82 -4.20 -10.12
CA LEU A 142 6.92 -3.73 -8.73
C LEU A 142 6.64 -2.23 -8.63
N PRO A 143 5.73 -1.78 -7.74
CA PRO A 143 5.57 -0.37 -7.44
C PRO A 143 6.89 0.21 -6.92
N GLN A 144 7.25 1.41 -7.37
CA GLN A 144 8.50 2.05 -6.97
C GLN A 144 8.62 2.21 -5.44
N THR A 145 7.53 2.51 -4.74
CA THR A 145 7.53 2.62 -3.26
C THR A 145 7.77 1.31 -2.53
N LEU A 146 7.66 0.16 -3.20
CA LEU A 146 7.95 -1.14 -2.60
C LEU A 146 9.45 -1.43 -2.55
N LEU A 147 10.28 -0.76 -3.37
CA LEU A 147 11.72 -1.02 -3.45
C LEU A 147 12.46 -0.83 -2.12
N PRO A 148 12.26 0.25 -1.35
CA PRO A 148 12.92 0.42 -0.05
C PRO A 148 12.55 -0.69 0.93
N THR A 149 11.29 -1.11 0.93
CA THR A 149 10.79 -2.19 1.79
C THR A 149 11.43 -3.53 1.44
N LEU A 150 11.50 -3.87 0.16
CA LEU A 150 12.19 -5.10 -0.29
C LEU A 150 13.69 -5.06 0.03
N GLY A 151 14.34 -3.91 -0.16
CA GLY A 151 15.74 -3.72 0.21
C GLY A 151 15.96 -3.91 1.71
N ALA A 152 15.11 -3.33 2.55
CA ALA A 152 15.16 -3.51 4.00
C ALA A 152 14.97 -4.98 4.40
N LEU A 153 13.96 -5.66 3.83
CA LEU A 153 13.72 -7.09 4.09
C LEU A 153 14.92 -7.96 3.72
N ALA A 154 15.58 -7.69 2.59
CA ALA A 154 16.77 -8.41 2.16
C ALA A 154 17.94 -8.20 3.14
N ILE A 155 18.16 -6.96 3.60
CA ILE A 155 19.19 -6.63 4.61
C ILE A 155 18.88 -7.37 5.91
N PHE A 156 17.64 -7.34 6.38
CA PHE A 156 17.23 -8.02 7.60
C PHE A 156 17.42 -9.53 7.53
N GLY A 157 16.95 -10.16 6.44
CA GLY A 157 17.13 -11.60 6.24
C GLY A 157 18.61 -12.01 6.22
N SER A 158 19.46 -11.20 5.58
CA SER A 158 20.90 -11.43 5.53
C SER A 158 21.55 -11.31 6.90
N MET A 159 21.21 -10.27 7.66
CA MET A 159 21.71 -10.08 9.03
C MET A 159 21.27 -11.19 9.97
N ALA A 160 20.01 -11.63 9.88
CA ALA A 160 19.50 -12.73 10.68
C ALA A 160 20.27 -14.03 10.39
N SER A 161 20.52 -14.33 9.11
CA SER A 161 21.29 -15.51 8.69
C SER A 161 22.73 -15.48 9.22
N LEU A 162 23.41 -14.33 9.10
CA LEU A 162 24.80 -14.17 9.57
C LEU A 162 24.93 -14.22 11.10
N THR A 163 23.90 -13.81 11.84
CA THR A 163 23.91 -13.78 13.31
C THR A 163 23.39 -15.07 13.95
N ALA A 164 22.60 -15.87 13.25
CA ALA A 164 22.03 -17.11 13.77
C ALA A 164 23.09 -18.10 14.27
N LYS A 165 24.11 -18.38 13.45
CA LYS A 165 25.16 -19.36 13.80
C LYS A 165 26.01 -18.94 15.02
N PRO A 166 26.53 -17.70 15.11
CA PRO A 166 27.22 -17.23 16.32
C PRO A 166 26.36 -17.30 17.58
N ILE A 167 25.07 -16.98 17.48
CA ILE A 167 24.14 -17.05 18.61
C ILE A 167 23.97 -18.50 19.05
N MET A 168 23.76 -19.43 18.11
CA MET A 168 23.60 -20.85 18.41
C MET A 168 24.85 -21.44 19.09
N MET A 169 26.04 -21.16 18.56
CA MET A 169 27.31 -21.58 19.16
C MET A 169 27.49 -21.03 20.58
N LEU A 170 27.08 -19.78 20.81
CA LEU A 170 27.16 -19.17 22.13
C LEU A 170 26.19 -19.86 23.10
N LEU A 171 24.95 -20.14 22.69
CA LEU A 171 23.96 -20.86 23.50
C LEU A 171 24.42 -22.28 23.85
N GLU A 172 24.95 -23.02 22.88
CA GLU A 172 25.52 -24.36 23.10
C GLU A 172 26.68 -24.33 24.11
N SER A 173 27.56 -23.33 24.00
CA SER A 173 28.69 -23.19 24.93
C SER A 173 28.26 -22.90 26.38
N GLN A 174 27.13 -22.20 26.59
CA GLN A 174 26.58 -21.95 27.93
C GLN A 174 25.93 -23.22 28.49
N ALA A 175 25.14 -23.93 27.67
CA ALA A 175 24.48 -25.17 28.06
C ALA A 175 25.49 -26.27 28.47
N GLN A 176 26.65 -26.32 27.83
CA GLN A 176 27.71 -27.26 28.22
C GLN A 176 28.35 -26.90 29.58
N LYS A 177 28.52 -25.62 29.89
CA LYS A 177 29.06 -25.17 31.18
C LYS A 177 28.13 -25.50 32.34
N GLU A 178 26.82 -25.33 32.16
CA GLU A 178 25.83 -25.66 33.19
C GLU A 178 25.78 -27.16 33.49
N LYS A 179 26.06 -28.04 32.52
CA LYS A 179 26.11 -29.49 32.75
C LYS A 179 27.36 -29.95 33.52
N GLN A 180 28.38 -29.12 33.60
CA GLN A 180 29.66 -29.44 34.26
C GLN A 180 29.76 -28.85 35.67
N ALA A 181 28.85 -27.96 36.05
CA ALA A 181 28.76 -27.35 37.38
C ALA A 181 27.79 -28.16 38.27
#